data_AF-A0A077D0P7-F1
#
_entry.id   AF-A0A077D0P7-F1
#
_cell.length_a   1.000
_cell.length_b   1.000
_cell.length_c   1.000
_cell.angle_alpha   90.00
_cell.angle_beta   90.00
_cell.angle_gamma   90.00
#
_symmetry.space_group_name_H-M   'P 1'
#
loop_
_entity.id
_entity.type
_entity.pdbx_description
1 polymer ?
#
loop_
_entity_poly.entity_id
_entity_poly.type
_entity_poly.pdbx_seq_one_letter_code
_entity_poly.pdbx_strand_id
1 'polypeptide(L)'
;VELLTREGEIEIAKRIEEGIREVMGAIAHFPGTVDHILSEYTRVTTEGGRLSDVLSGYIDPDDGITPPAAEVPPPVDPKTPAKAEGDDEEEEEKDDATDEEEEVESGPDPIIAAQRFGAVSDQMEITRKALKKHGRDSKQAIAELVALAELFMPIKLVPKQFEGLVERVRSALERLRAQERAIMQLCVRDARMPRTDFLRLFPGNEVDESWSDALAKGKSKYAEAIARLQPDIIRCQQKLSALEAETGLKIAEI
;
A
#
# COMPACT_ATOMS: atom_id res chain seq x y z
N VAL A 1 -3.83 10.93 31.08
CA VAL A 1 -2.70 10.61 30.16
C VAL A 1 -1.53 11.43 30.67
N GLU A 2 -0.42 10.78 31.03
CA GLU A 2 0.81 11.47 31.47
C GLU A 2 1.55 12.06 30.27
N LEU A 3 2.27 13.18 30.47
CA LEU A 3 3.08 13.81 29.43
C LEU A 3 4.29 12.92 29.10
N LEU A 4 4.61 12.81 27.81
CA LEU A 4 5.71 11.97 27.34
C LEU A 4 7.08 12.58 27.68
N THR A 5 8.06 11.71 27.97
CA THR A 5 9.47 12.11 28.04
C THR A 5 10.07 12.13 26.64
N ARG A 6 11.14 12.91 26.43
CA ARG A 6 11.87 12.94 25.15
C ARG A 6 12.33 11.55 24.69
N GLU A 7 12.71 10.69 25.63
CA GLU A 7 13.06 9.28 25.36
C GLU A 7 11.84 8.46 24.91
N GLY A 8 10.67 8.70 25.52
CA GLY A 8 9.42 8.10 25.10
C GLY A 8 8.99 8.54 23.70
N GLU A 9 9.21 9.80 23.33
CA GLU A 9 8.88 10.33 21.99
C GLU A 9 9.74 9.64 20.91
N ILE A 10 11.02 9.50 21.22
CA ILE A 10 12.02 8.76 20.44
C ILE A 10 11.58 7.30 20.23
N GLU A 11 11.16 6.62 21.29
CA GLU A 11 10.74 5.22 21.21
C GLU A 11 9.47 5.06 20.36
N ILE A 12 8.50 5.96 20.51
CA ILE A 12 7.28 5.96 19.69
C ILE A 12 7.61 6.18 18.22
N ALA A 13 8.47 7.16 17.90
CA ALA A 13 8.88 7.44 16.52
C ALA A 13 9.51 6.21 15.85
N LYS A 14 10.43 5.52 16.55
CA LYS A 14 11.04 4.28 16.06
C LYS A 14 10.01 3.19 15.78
N ARG A 15 9.05 2.98 16.69
CA ARG A 15 7.99 1.98 16.49
C ARG A 15 7.09 2.32 15.31
N ILE A 16 6.80 3.60 15.08
CA ILE A 16 6.03 4.05 13.92
C ILE A 16 6.79 3.74 12.63
N GLU A 17 8.08 4.06 12.56
CA GLU A 17 8.90 3.80 11.37
C GLU A 17 9.10 2.32 11.10
N GLU A 18 9.31 1.50 12.13
CA GLU A 18 9.39 0.05 12.02
C GLU A 18 8.08 -0.53 11.47
N GLY A 19 6.93 -0.08 12.00
CA GLY A 19 5.62 -0.47 11.49
C GLY A 19 5.38 -0.06 10.03
N ILE A 20 5.78 1.16 9.64
CA ILE A 20 5.69 1.61 8.24
C ILE A 20 6.58 0.75 7.34
N ARG A 21 7.80 0.40 7.80
CA ARG A 21 8.74 -0.45 7.06
C ARG A 21 8.19 -1.85 6.86
N GLU A 22 7.63 -2.48 7.89
CA GLU A 22 6.99 -3.79 7.79
C GLU A 22 5.83 -3.78 6.78
N VAL A 23 4.97 -2.78 6.85
CA VAL A 23 3.85 -2.63 5.91
C VAL A 23 4.35 -2.40 4.49
N MET A 24 5.35 -1.54 4.30
CA MET A 24 5.98 -1.32 2.98
C MET A 24 6.62 -2.59 2.43
N GLY A 25 7.25 -3.40 3.29
CA GLY A 25 7.81 -4.70 2.91
C GLY A 25 6.74 -5.66 2.40
N ALA A 26 5.61 -5.77 3.12
CA ALA A 26 4.49 -6.59 2.68
C ALA A 26 3.88 -6.07 1.35
N ILE A 27 3.70 -4.76 1.23
CA ILE A 27 3.16 -4.10 0.04
C ILE A 27 4.08 -4.28 -1.18
N ALA A 28 5.40 -4.26 -0.99
CA ALA A 28 6.38 -4.49 -2.06
C ALA A 28 6.28 -5.90 -2.66
N HIS A 29 5.86 -6.89 -1.86
CA HIS A 29 5.64 -8.24 -2.34
C HIS A 29 4.34 -8.39 -3.13
N PHE A 30 3.38 -7.45 -2.97
CA PHE A 30 2.14 -7.46 -3.72
C PHE A 30 2.38 -7.05 -5.19
N PRO A 31 2.02 -7.87 -6.18
CA PRO A 31 2.37 -7.60 -7.57
C PRO A 31 1.76 -6.30 -8.13
N GLY A 32 2.53 -5.64 -8.98
CA GLY A 32 2.15 -4.38 -9.62
C GLY A 32 2.24 -3.14 -8.72
N THR A 33 2.51 -3.29 -7.41
CA THR A 33 2.73 -2.16 -6.50
C THR A 33 3.99 -1.38 -6.86
N VAL A 34 5.14 -2.05 -6.96
CA VAL A 34 6.41 -1.40 -7.26
C VAL A 34 6.38 -0.80 -8.68
N ASP A 35 5.82 -1.54 -9.65
CA ASP A 35 5.60 -1.03 -11.01
C ASP A 35 4.76 0.27 -11.02
N HIS A 36 3.73 0.34 -10.18
CA HIS A 36 2.87 1.52 -10.10
C HIS A 36 3.66 2.74 -9.62
N ILE A 37 4.45 2.61 -8.55
CA ILE A 37 5.27 3.71 -8.04
C ILE A 37 6.39 4.11 -9.01
N LEU A 38 7.02 3.14 -9.68
CA LEU A 38 7.99 3.43 -10.76
C LEU A 38 7.32 4.20 -11.91
N SER A 39 6.07 3.87 -12.25
CA SER A 39 5.29 4.55 -13.29
C SER A 39 4.93 5.98 -12.87
N GLU A 40 4.51 6.18 -11.63
CA GLU A 40 4.22 7.51 -11.08
C GLU A 40 5.50 8.38 -11.05
N TYR A 41 6.62 7.82 -10.62
CA TYR A 41 7.93 8.49 -10.68
C TYR A 41 8.33 8.88 -12.10
N THR A 42 8.16 7.97 -13.05
CA THR A 42 8.42 8.25 -14.47
C THR A 42 7.53 9.38 -14.96
N ARG A 43 6.21 9.32 -14.67
CA ARG A 43 5.26 10.36 -15.07
C ARG A 43 5.68 11.73 -14.56
N VAL A 44 6.00 11.87 -13.27
CA VAL A 44 6.36 13.19 -12.71
C VAL A 44 7.69 13.70 -13.28
N THR A 45 8.66 12.83 -13.54
CA THR A 45 9.96 13.24 -14.09
C THR A 45 9.90 13.55 -15.59
N THR A 46 8.99 12.94 -16.36
CA THR A 46 8.87 13.19 -17.80
C THR A 46 7.85 14.26 -18.17
N GLU A 47 6.75 14.38 -17.41
CA GLU A 47 5.64 15.30 -17.70
C GLU A 47 5.73 16.63 -16.91
N GLY A 48 6.83 16.86 -16.18
CA GLY A 48 7.06 18.10 -15.43
C GLY A 48 6.30 18.20 -14.11
N GLY A 49 6.00 17.07 -13.46
CA GLY A 49 5.46 17.01 -12.11
C GLY A 49 6.53 17.22 -11.03
N ARG A 50 6.12 17.22 -9.75
CA ARG A 50 7.04 17.40 -8.61
C ARG A 50 7.38 16.06 -7.98
N LEU A 51 8.63 15.86 -7.54
CA LEU A 51 9.02 14.66 -6.78
C LEU A 51 8.25 14.55 -5.46
N SER A 52 7.89 15.69 -4.86
CA SER A 52 7.03 15.78 -3.68
C SER A 52 5.62 15.21 -3.89
N ASP A 53 5.19 14.95 -5.13
CA ASP A 53 3.91 14.26 -5.40
C ASP A 53 4.02 12.73 -5.25
N VAL A 54 5.25 12.21 -5.15
CA VAL A 54 5.55 10.76 -5.10
C VAL A 54 6.16 10.37 -3.77
N LEU A 55 7.18 11.09 -3.32
CA LEU A 55 7.90 10.81 -2.07
C LEU A 55 8.16 12.07 -1.26
N SER A 56 8.25 11.90 0.05
CA SER A 56 8.62 12.95 1.01
C SER A 56 10.05 12.85 1.52
N GLY A 57 10.75 11.75 1.21
CA GLY A 57 12.13 11.54 1.64
C GLY A 57 12.52 10.06 1.64
N TYR A 58 13.54 9.74 2.45
CA TYR A 58 14.07 8.39 2.59
C TYR A 58 14.17 8.01 4.06
N ILE A 59 14.00 6.73 4.35
CA ILE A 59 14.23 6.14 5.65
C ILE A 59 15.67 5.65 5.66
N ASP A 60 16.55 6.30 6.41
CA ASP A 60 17.92 5.81 6.58
C ASP A 60 17.92 4.66 7.60
N PRO A 61 18.52 3.49 7.29
CA PRO A 61 18.72 2.44 8.29
C PRO A 61 19.60 2.88 9.48
N ASP A 62 20.45 3.90 9.30
CA ASP A 62 21.38 4.40 10.33
C ASP A 62 20.94 5.73 10.98
N ASP A 63 19.90 6.42 10.47
CA ASP A 63 19.39 7.62 11.12
C ASP A 63 18.61 7.24 12.39
N GLY A 64 19.33 7.30 13.51
CA GLY A 64 18.72 7.59 14.79
C GLY A 64 18.03 8.95 14.77
N ILE A 65 16.77 8.98 14.31
CA ILE A 65 15.75 9.98 14.63
C ILE A 65 16.15 11.43 14.31
N THR A 66 15.73 11.92 13.16
CA THR A 66 15.27 13.32 13.08
C THR A 66 13.75 13.30 13.17
N PRO A 67 13.15 13.80 14.27
CA PRO A 67 11.71 14.05 14.29
C PRO A 67 11.36 14.95 13.08
N PRO A 68 10.17 14.83 12.48
CA PRO A 68 9.68 15.92 11.65
C PRO A 68 9.79 17.19 12.49
N ALA A 69 10.39 18.25 11.93
CA ALA A 69 10.47 19.54 12.60
C ALA A 69 9.03 19.92 12.99
N ALA A 70 8.69 19.72 14.27
CA ALA A 70 7.49 20.27 14.82
C ALA A 70 7.70 21.77 14.73
N GLU A 71 6.93 22.43 13.87
CA GLU A 71 6.70 23.87 13.94
C GLU A 71 6.39 24.19 15.41
N VAL A 72 7.38 24.73 16.10
CA VAL A 72 7.18 25.32 17.41
C VAL A 72 6.53 26.66 17.11
N PRO A 73 5.22 26.87 17.35
CA PRO A 73 4.70 28.22 17.29
C PRO A 73 5.49 29.07 18.29
N PRO A 74 5.96 30.27 17.90
CA PRO A 74 6.77 31.08 18.79
C PRO A 74 6.02 31.37 20.09
N PRO A 75 6.72 31.42 21.24
CA PRO A 75 6.09 31.61 22.52
C PRO A 75 5.40 32.98 22.56
N VAL A 76 4.10 32.97 22.81
CA VAL A 76 3.33 34.17 23.13
C VAL A 76 3.73 34.65 24.53
N ASP A 77 4.51 35.73 24.60
CA ASP A 77 4.81 36.43 25.85
C ASP A 77 3.53 37.09 26.41
N PRO A 78 3.09 36.76 27.64
CA PRO A 78 1.98 37.44 28.26
C PRO A 78 2.50 38.50 29.24
N LYS A 79 2.35 39.79 28.92
CA LYS A 79 2.09 40.88 29.90
C LYS A 79 1.74 42.23 29.24
N THR A 80 0.49 42.62 29.49
CA THR A 80 -0.30 43.86 29.36
C THR A 80 0.36 45.15 29.92
N PRO A 81 -0.24 46.39 29.85
CA PRO A 81 -1.41 46.92 29.10
C PRO A 81 -1.28 48.35 28.46
N ALA A 82 -2.29 48.68 27.63
CA ALA A 82 -2.89 49.95 27.13
C ALA A 82 -2.39 51.38 27.51
N LYS A 83 -2.33 52.26 26.48
CA LYS A 83 -2.87 53.66 26.35
C LYS A 83 -2.48 54.22 24.95
N ALA A 84 -3.39 54.52 24.00
CA ALA A 84 -4.31 55.65 23.84
C ALA A 84 -3.71 56.91 23.16
N GLU A 85 -4.24 57.17 21.94
CA GLU A 85 -4.46 58.44 21.19
C GLU A 85 -3.30 59.22 20.52
N GLY A 86 -3.51 59.58 19.24
CA GLY A 86 -3.18 60.91 18.71
C GLY A 86 -2.39 61.01 17.38
N ASP A 87 -3.12 60.97 16.26
CA ASP A 87 -3.10 61.85 15.07
C ASP A 87 -1.83 62.23 14.24
N ASP A 88 -2.09 62.26 12.94
CA ASP A 88 -1.55 63.04 11.80
C ASP A 88 -0.17 62.80 11.13
N GLU A 89 -0.31 62.43 9.85
CA GLU A 89 0.26 63.01 8.61
C GLU A 89 1.69 62.69 8.12
N GLU A 90 1.64 62.19 6.87
CA GLU A 90 2.52 62.41 5.71
C GLU A 90 3.61 61.40 5.32
N GLU A 91 3.56 61.13 4.02
CA GLU A 91 4.18 60.10 3.21
C GLU A 91 5.66 60.38 2.90
N GLU A 92 6.41 59.28 2.77
CA GLU A 92 7.30 58.93 1.66
C GLU A 92 8.66 58.40 2.14
N GLU A 93 8.76 57.10 2.35
CA GLU A 93 10.00 56.39 2.01
C GLU A 93 9.66 55.13 1.21
N LYS A 94 10.04 55.20 -0.07
CA LYS A 94 10.21 54.05 -0.94
C LYS A 94 11.46 53.29 -0.49
N ASP A 95 11.27 52.08 0.01
CA ASP A 95 12.15 50.97 -0.35
C ASP A 95 11.34 49.66 -0.22
N ASP A 96 10.74 49.30 -1.34
CA ASP A 96 10.09 48.01 -1.57
C ASP A 96 11.19 46.96 -1.78
N ALA A 97 11.71 46.43 -0.68
CA ALA A 97 12.43 45.18 -0.67
C ALA A 97 11.43 44.09 -0.29
N THR A 98 10.74 43.56 -1.31
CA THR A 98 10.00 42.31 -1.24
C THR A 98 10.96 41.19 -0.85
N ASP A 99 11.06 40.92 0.45
CA ASP A 99 11.53 39.63 0.96
C ASP A 99 10.37 38.64 0.77
N GLU A 100 10.16 38.25 -0.49
CA GLU A 100 9.53 36.97 -0.79
C GLU A 100 10.51 35.89 -0.31
N GLU A 101 10.43 35.58 0.98
CA GLU A 101 10.82 34.27 1.49
C GLU A 101 9.93 33.24 0.77
N GLU A 102 10.28 32.91 -0.47
CA GLU A 102 10.01 31.58 -1.00
C GLU A 102 10.66 30.62 -0.02
N GLU A 103 9.88 30.13 0.93
CA GLU A 103 10.08 28.82 1.53
C GLU A 103 10.21 27.85 0.37
N VAL A 104 11.44 27.70 -0.13
CA VAL A 104 11.80 26.63 -1.03
C VAL A 104 11.67 25.38 -0.17
N GLU A 105 10.46 24.83 -0.15
CA GLU A 105 10.14 23.49 0.28
C GLU A 105 11.21 22.59 -0.36
N SER A 106 12.26 22.28 0.40
CA SER A 106 13.39 21.51 -0.09
C SER A 106 12.91 20.10 -0.31
N GLY A 107 12.28 19.88 -1.46
CA GLY A 107 11.76 18.60 -1.89
C GLY A 107 12.87 17.56 -2.01
N PRO A 108 12.49 16.30 -2.26
CA PRO A 108 13.45 15.21 -2.39
C PRO A 108 14.54 15.54 -3.42
N ASP A 109 15.81 15.31 -3.07
CA ASP A 109 16.94 15.53 -3.98
C ASP A 109 16.74 14.70 -5.27
N PRO A 110 16.63 15.34 -6.45
CA PRO A 110 16.41 14.65 -7.71
C PRO A 110 17.51 13.67 -8.09
N ILE A 111 18.76 13.92 -7.69
CA ILE A 111 19.90 13.06 -7.99
C ILE A 111 19.79 11.77 -7.18
N ILE A 112 19.50 11.89 -5.87
CA ILE A 112 19.31 10.74 -4.99
C ILE A 112 18.05 9.95 -5.42
N ALA A 113 16.98 10.65 -5.80
CA ALA A 113 15.76 10.03 -6.31
C ALA A 113 16.05 9.19 -7.55
N ALA A 114 16.75 9.77 -8.54
CA ALA A 114 17.13 9.06 -9.75
C ALA A 114 17.98 7.81 -9.47
N GLN A 115 18.92 7.89 -8.53
CA GLN A 115 19.73 6.73 -8.12
C GLN A 115 18.89 5.63 -7.49
N ARG A 116 18.03 5.96 -6.52
CA ARG A 116 17.22 4.97 -5.79
C ARG A 116 16.14 4.37 -6.67
N PHE A 117 15.39 5.18 -7.41
CA PHE A 117 14.37 4.68 -8.35
C PHE A 117 15.00 3.92 -9.51
N GLY A 118 16.21 4.29 -9.95
CA GLY A 118 16.99 3.50 -10.90
C GLY A 118 17.33 2.11 -10.37
N ALA A 119 17.86 2.02 -9.15
CA ALA A 119 18.15 0.74 -8.51
C ALA A 119 16.91 -0.14 -8.33
N VAL A 120 15.77 0.44 -7.92
CA VAL A 120 14.49 -0.27 -7.82
C VAL A 120 14.02 -0.76 -9.20
N SER A 121 14.16 0.07 -10.24
CA SER A 121 13.79 -0.29 -11.61
C SER A 121 14.62 -1.46 -12.14
N ASP A 122 15.94 -1.42 -11.97
CA ASP A 122 16.86 -2.48 -12.39
C ASP A 122 16.55 -3.80 -11.66
N GLN A 123 16.37 -3.74 -10.34
CA GLN A 123 16.01 -4.91 -9.55
C GLN A 123 14.62 -5.45 -9.91
N MET A 124 13.68 -4.58 -10.29
CA MET A 124 12.36 -5.00 -10.75
C MET A 124 12.43 -5.79 -12.05
N GLU A 125 13.31 -5.42 -12.98
CA GLU A 125 13.54 -6.21 -14.19
C GLU A 125 14.13 -7.60 -13.90
N ILE A 126 15.10 -7.68 -12.99
CA ILE A 126 15.70 -8.95 -12.55
C ILE A 126 14.63 -9.84 -11.93
N THR A 127 13.84 -9.27 -11.02
CA THR A 127 12.71 -9.94 -10.36
C THR A 127 11.71 -10.46 -11.37
N ARG A 128 11.32 -9.64 -12.37
CA ARG A 128 10.39 -10.04 -13.44
C ARG A 128 10.93 -11.20 -14.27
N LYS A 129 12.22 -11.19 -14.60
CA LYS A 129 12.89 -12.29 -15.34
C LYS A 129 12.91 -13.57 -14.50
N ALA A 130 13.20 -13.48 -13.21
CA ALA A 130 13.18 -14.63 -12.29
C ALA A 130 11.78 -15.22 -12.13
N LEU A 131 10.76 -14.39 -11.91
CA LEU A 131 9.35 -14.79 -11.82
C LEU A 131 8.90 -15.55 -13.08
N LYS A 132 9.23 -15.01 -14.26
CA LYS A 132 8.86 -15.64 -15.55
C LYS A 132 9.57 -16.97 -15.79
N LYS A 133 10.83 -17.10 -15.36
CA LYS A 133 11.66 -18.28 -15.64
C LYS A 133 11.46 -19.42 -14.64
N HIS A 134 11.28 -19.08 -13.37
CA HIS A 134 11.30 -20.05 -12.27
C HIS A 134 9.96 -20.18 -11.53
N GLY A 135 9.02 -19.26 -11.75
CA GLY A 135 7.79 -19.16 -10.97
C GLY A 135 8.02 -18.49 -9.61
N ARG A 136 6.94 -17.93 -9.06
CA ARG A 136 6.96 -17.13 -7.82
C ARG A 136 7.45 -17.90 -6.59
N ASP A 137 7.09 -19.18 -6.50
CA ASP A 137 7.40 -20.04 -5.34
C ASP A 137 8.86 -20.54 -5.33
N SER A 138 9.63 -20.21 -6.37
CA SER A 138 11.03 -20.65 -6.46
C SER A 138 11.92 -19.86 -5.50
N LYS A 139 12.93 -20.53 -4.93
CA LYS A 139 13.92 -19.89 -4.06
C LYS A 139 14.60 -18.69 -4.74
N GLN A 140 14.83 -18.79 -6.05
CA GLN A 140 15.40 -17.72 -6.85
C GLN A 140 14.46 -16.51 -6.93
N ALA A 141 13.19 -16.70 -7.29
CA ALA A 141 12.24 -15.59 -7.36
C ALA A 141 11.99 -14.95 -5.99
N ILE A 142 11.92 -15.76 -4.93
CA ILE A 142 11.77 -15.26 -3.56
C ILE A 142 12.97 -14.37 -3.17
N ALA A 143 14.20 -14.79 -3.47
CA ALA A 143 15.39 -13.98 -3.19
C ALA A 143 15.36 -12.63 -3.92
N GLU A 144 14.96 -12.61 -5.19
CA GLU A 144 14.87 -11.36 -5.96
C GLU A 144 13.73 -10.45 -5.47
N LEU A 145 12.58 -11.03 -5.05
CA LEU A 145 11.48 -10.28 -4.44
C LEU A 145 11.89 -9.63 -3.11
N VAL A 146 12.66 -10.34 -2.29
CA VAL A 146 13.22 -9.79 -1.04
C VAL A 146 14.18 -8.65 -1.33
N ALA A 147 15.11 -8.82 -2.27
CA ALA A 147 16.03 -7.76 -2.68
C ALA A 147 15.29 -6.53 -3.24
N LEU A 148 14.21 -6.74 -4.01
CA LEU A 148 13.36 -5.66 -4.49
C LEU A 148 12.70 -4.90 -3.33
N ALA A 149 12.16 -5.63 -2.34
CA ALA A 149 11.55 -5.03 -1.17
C ALA A 149 12.57 -4.23 -0.35
N GLU A 150 13.79 -4.74 -0.16
CA GLU A 150 14.88 -4.06 0.55
C GLU A 150 15.27 -2.72 -0.08
N LEU A 151 15.23 -2.62 -1.41
CA LEU A 151 15.48 -1.36 -2.13
C LEU A 151 14.27 -0.41 -2.08
N PHE A 152 13.06 -0.94 -2.03
CA PHE A 152 11.82 -0.15 -2.07
C PHE A 152 11.39 0.40 -0.71
N MET A 153 11.56 -0.39 0.36
CA MET A 153 11.16 -0.03 1.73
C MET A 153 11.72 1.31 2.24
N PRO A 154 12.98 1.70 1.93
CA PRO A 154 13.54 2.97 2.37
C PRO A 154 12.92 4.21 1.69
N ILE A 155 12.07 4.06 0.68
CA ILE A 155 11.45 5.20 0.00
C ILE A 155 10.21 5.63 0.78
N LYS A 156 10.25 6.84 1.36
CA LYS A 156 9.12 7.39 2.13
C LYS A 156 8.11 8.01 1.17
N LEU A 157 7.15 7.21 0.73
CA LEU A 157 6.06 7.66 -0.12
C LEU A 157 5.21 8.74 0.56
N VAL A 158 4.65 9.66 -0.23
CA VAL A 158 3.64 10.57 0.32
C VAL A 158 2.36 9.83 0.69
N PRO A 159 1.57 10.31 1.67
CA PRO A 159 0.39 9.60 2.17
C PRO A 159 -0.56 9.16 1.07
N LYS A 160 -0.82 10.01 0.07
CA LYS A 160 -1.68 9.70 -1.08
C LYS A 160 -1.23 8.47 -1.86
N GLN A 161 0.07 8.34 -2.12
CA GLN A 161 0.62 7.21 -2.86
C GLN A 161 0.59 5.94 -2.01
N PHE A 162 0.98 6.06 -0.74
CA PHE A 162 0.93 4.95 0.22
C PHE A 162 -0.49 4.39 0.39
N GLU A 163 -1.47 5.26 0.61
CA GLU A 163 -2.89 4.88 0.71
C GLU A 163 -3.38 4.18 -0.57
N GLY A 164 -2.98 4.67 -1.74
CA GLY A 164 -3.31 4.02 -3.02
C GLY A 164 -2.78 2.58 -3.12
N LEU A 165 -1.57 2.33 -2.60
CA LEU A 165 -1.02 0.96 -2.54
C LEU A 165 -1.77 0.08 -1.55
N VAL A 166 -2.06 0.61 -0.36
CA VAL A 166 -2.84 -0.11 0.66
C VAL A 166 -4.23 -0.48 0.12
N GLU A 167 -4.90 0.45 -0.54
CA GLU A 167 -6.23 0.24 -1.12
C GLU A 167 -6.21 -0.83 -2.22
N ARG A 168 -5.16 -0.87 -3.05
CA ARG A 168 -5.00 -1.93 -4.06
C ARG A 168 -4.99 -3.32 -3.41
N VAL A 169 -4.22 -3.50 -2.33
CA VAL A 169 -4.15 -4.78 -1.61
C VAL A 169 -5.50 -5.12 -0.97
N ARG A 170 -6.12 -4.14 -0.28
CA ARG A 170 -7.42 -4.33 0.38
C ARG A 170 -8.52 -4.68 -0.61
N SER A 171 -8.56 -4.01 -1.76
CA SER A 171 -9.56 -4.26 -2.80
C SER A 171 -9.46 -5.69 -3.35
N ALA A 172 -8.25 -6.22 -3.57
CA ALA A 172 -8.06 -7.60 -3.99
C ALA A 172 -8.61 -8.60 -2.95
N LEU A 173 -8.26 -8.38 -1.66
CA LEU A 173 -8.76 -9.17 -0.53
C LEU A 173 -10.28 -9.11 -0.39
N GLU A 174 -10.89 -7.95 -0.57
CA GLU A 174 -12.34 -7.78 -0.50
C GLU A 174 -13.05 -8.50 -1.64
N ARG A 175 -12.51 -8.42 -2.87
CA ARG A 175 -13.02 -9.14 -4.05
C ARG A 175 -12.97 -10.65 -3.83
N LEU A 176 -11.86 -11.16 -3.29
CA LEU A 176 -11.69 -12.56 -2.89
C LEU A 176 -12.77 -12.98 -1.89
N ARG A 177 -12.83 -12.31 -0.73
CA ARG A 177 -13.80 -12.62 0.35
C ARG A 177 -15.24 -12.49 -0.10
N ALA A 178 -15.55 -11.61 -1.05
CA ALA A 178 -16.88 -11.49 -1.62
C ALA A 178 -17.27 -12.75 -2.41
N GLN A 179 -16.36 -13.32 -3.22
CA GLN A 179 -16.65 -14.54 -3.97
C GLN A 179 -16.71 -15.77 -3.05
N GLU A 180 -15.80 -15.90 -2.08
CA GLU A 180 -15.85 -17.01 -1.11
C GLU A 180 -17.17 -17.02 -0.33
N ARG A 181 -17.62 -15.86 0.14
CA ARG A 181 -18.93 -15.71 0.81
C ARG A 181 -20.08 -16.05 -0.12
N ALA A 182 -20.02 -15.64 -1.39
CA ALA A 182 -21.05 -15.98 -2.38
C ALA A 182 -21.13 -17.49 -2.61
N ILE A 183 -19.99 -18.17 -2.77
CA ILE A 183 -19.94 -19.63 -2.93
C ILE A 183 -20.45 -20.33 -1.68
N MET A 184 -20.01 -19.90 -0.50
CA MET A 184 -20.51 -20.42 0.77
C MET A 184 -22.04 -20.25 0.88
N GLN A 185 -22.56 -19.10 0.43
CA GLN A 185 -23.98 -18.80 0.47
C GLN A 185 -24.79 -19.75 -0.42
N LEU A 186 -24.32 -19.96 -1.65
CA LEU A 186 -24.92 -20.89 -2.63
C LEU A 186 -24.90 -22.33 -2.11
N CYS A 187 -23.77 -22.80 -1.57
CA CYS A 187 -23.64 -24.16 -1.07
C CYS A 187 -24.44 -24.39 0.23
N VAL A 188 -24.26 -23.54 1.24
CA VAL A 188 -24.77 -23.81 2.59
C VAL A 188 -26.24 -23.44 2.74
N ARG A 189 -26.65 -22.26 2.29
CA ARG A 189 -28.04 -21.80 2.44
C ARG A 189 -28.93 -22.32 1.32
N ASP A 190 -28.48 -22.14 0.08
CA ASP A 190 -29.35 -22.33 -1.09
C ASP A 190 -29.41 -23.82 -1.49
N ALA A 191 -28.27 -24.53 -1.46
CA ALA A 191 -28.21 -25.98 -1.66
C ALA A 191 -28.41 -26.83 -0.38
N ARG A 192 -28.55 -26.19 0.79
CA ARG A 192 -28.69 -26.85 2.10
C ARG A 192 -27.54 -27.80 2.45
N MET A 193 -26.33 -27.54 1.96
CA MET A 193 -25.13 -28.26 2.38
C MET A 193 -24.82 -27.94 3.86
N PRO A 194 -24.52 -28.93 4.72
CA PRO A 194 -24.04 -28.67 6.06
C PRO A 194 -22.77 -27.81 6.03
N ARG A 195 -22.71 -26.75 6.87
CA ARG A 195 -21.53 -25.86 6.93
C ARG A 195 -20.22 -26.60 7.22
N THR A 196 -20.29 -27.67 8.02
CA THR A 196 -19.14 -28.53 8.33
C THR A 196 -18.59 -29.25 7.09
N ASP A 197 -19.46 -29.65 6.17
CA ASP A 197 -19.03 -30.26 4.90
C ASP A 197 -18.39 -29.22 3.99
N PHE A 198 -19.00 -28.03 3.89
CA PHE A 198 -18.43 -26.94 3.09
C PHE A 198 -17.01 -26.58 3.55
N LEU A 199 -16.81 -26.37 4.86
CA LEU A 199 -15.49 -26.03 5.42
C LEU A 199 -14.44 -27.12 5.22
N ARG A 200 -14.86 -28.37 5.04
CA ARG A 200 -13.96 -29.50 4.78
C ARG A 200 -13.65 -29.67 3.30
N LEU A 201 -14.61 -29.36 2.43
CA LEU A 201 -14.55 -29.69 1.00
C LEU A 201 -14.16 -28.51 0.12
N PHE A 202 -14.40 -27.28 0.54
CA PHE A 202 -14.13 -26.09 -0.28
C PHE A 202 -12.65 -25.70 -0.32
N PRO A 203 -11.88 -25.73 0.80
CA PRO A 203 -10.47 -25.35 0.75
C PRO A 203 -9.67 -26.16 -0.28
N GLY A 204 -8.87 -25.49 -1.10
CA GLY A 204 -8.12 -26.05 -2.22
C GLY A 204 -8.91 -26.20 -3.52
N ASN A 205 -10.19 -25.82 -3.56
CA ASN A 205 -11.06 -25.86 -4.74
C ASN A 205 -11.61 -24.47 -5.11
N GLU A 206 -10.99 -23.40 -4.61
CA GLU A 206 -11.44 -22.02 -4.77
C GLU A 206 -11.53 -21.61 -6.26
N VAL A 207 -10.65 -22.18 -7.09
CA VAL A 207 -10.57 -21.93 -8.54
C VAL A 207 -10.85 -23.17 -9.40
N ASP A 208 -11.09 -24.34 -8.78
CA ASP A 208 -11.37 -25.59 -9.50
C ASP A 208 -12.84 -25.64 -9.95
N GLU A 209 -13.09 -25.27 -11.20
CA GLU A 209 -14.42 -25.28 -11.80
C GLU A 209 -15.06 -26.69 -11.86
N SER A 210 -14.27 -27.77 -11.73
CA SER A 210 -14.77 -29.14 -11.74
C SER A 210 -15.28 -29.62 -10.37
N TRP A 211 -14.93 -28.92 -9.28
CA TRP A 211 -15.32 -29.30 -7.92
C TRP A 211 -16.84 -29.37 -7.73
N SER A 212 -17.56 -28.38 -8.25
CA SER A 212 -19.01 -28.30 -8.16
C SER A 212 -19.72 -29.42 -8.94
N ASP A 213 -19.13 -29.86 -10.07
CA ASP A 213 -19.61 -31.01 -10.86
C ASP A 213 -19.44 -32.33 -10.09
N ALA A 214 -18.29 -32.52 -9.44
CA ALA A 214 -18.03 -33.70 -8.63
C ALA A 214 -19.02 -33.81 -7.45
N LEU A 215 -19.37 -32.68 -6.82
CA LEU A 215 -20.40 -32.64 -5.78
C LEU A 215 -21.80 -32.93 -6.32
N ALA A 216 -22.13 -32.41 -7.49
CA ALA A 216 -23.41 -32.63 -8.16
C ALA A 216 -23.65 -34.09 -8.56
N LYS A 217 -22.58 -34.81 -8.92
CA LYS A 217 -22.62 -36.26 -9.26
C LYS A 217 -22.51 -37.18 -8.04
N GLY A 218 -22.32 -36.61 -6.85
CA GLY A 218 -22.22 -37.35 -5.60
C GLY A 218 -23.54 -37.95 -5.14
N LYS A 219 -23.49 -38.67 -4.01
CA LYS A 219 -24.68 -39.27 -3.35
C LYS A 219 -25.21 -38.43 -2.18
N SER A 220 -24.70 -37.20 -2.01
CA SER A 220 -25.11 -36.34 -0.91
C SER A 220 -26.53 -35.83 -1.12
N LYS A 221 -27.23 -35.52 -0.02
CA LYS A 221 -28.61 -34.99 -0.07
C LYS A 221 -28.71 -33.63 -0.77
N TYR A 222 -27.60 -32.90 -0.88
CA TYR A 222 -27.50 -31.59 -1.53
C TYR A 222 -27.02 -31.67 -2.99
N ALA A 223 -26.69 -32.85 -3.52
CA ALA A 223 -26.11 -33.02 -4.85
C ALA A 223 -26.98 -32.42 -5.96
N GLU A 224 -28.29 -32.71 -5.96
CA GLU A 224 -29.23 -32.18 -6.96
C GLU A 224 -29.35 -30.65 -6.88
N ALA A 225 -29.35 -30.08 -5.67
CA ALA A 225 -29.43 -28.63 -5.49
C ALA A 225 -28.13 -27.92 -5.93
N ILE A 226 -26.96 -28.52 -5.65
CA ILE A 226 -25.68 -28.05 -6.17
C ILE A 226 -25.66 -28.12 -7.70
N ALA A 227 -26.18 -29.17 -8.32
CA ALA A 227 -26.26 -29.28 -9.78
C ALA A 227 -27.02 -28.11 -10.42
N ARG A 228 -28.10 -27.63 -9.76
CA ARG A 228 -28.88 -26.47 -10.24
C ARG A 228 -28.14 -25.14 -10.07
N LEU A 229 -27.32 -25.01 -9.02
CA LEU A 229 -26.57 -23.80 -8.69
C LEU A 229 -25.14 -23.79 -9.27
N GLN A 230 -24.75 -24.88 -9.94
CA GLN A 230 -23.42 -25.07 -10.51
C GLN A 230 -22.95 -23.90 -11.38
N PRO A 231 -23.78 -23.34 -12.30
CA PRO A 231 -23.34 -22.22 -13.13
C PRO A 231 -22.95 -20.98 -12.32
N ASP A 232 -23.66 -20.71 -11.22
CA ASP A 232 -23.37 -19.56 -10.35
C ASP A 232 -22.12 -19.78 -9.50
N ILE A 233 -21.88 -21.02 -9.04
CA ILE A 233 -20.66 -21.40 -8.33
C ILE A 233 -19.46 -21.24 -9.26
N ILE A 234 -19.52 -21.81 -10.48
CA ILE A 234 -18.46 -21.70 -11.49
C ILE A 234 -18.19 -20.23 -11.83
N ARG A 235 -19.24 -19.39 -11.97
CA ARG A 235 -19.06 -17.95 -12.21
C ARG A 235 -18.29 -17.26 -11.08
N CYS A 236 -18.48 -17.67 -9.82
CA CYS A 236 -17.71 -17.14 -8.70
C CYS A 236 -16.25 -17.63 -8.75
N GLN A 237 -16.03 -18.91 -9.04
CA GLN A 237 -14.68 -19.49 -9.19
C GLN A 237 -13.92 -18.83 -10.35
N GLN A 238 -14.56 -18.58 -11.49
CA GLN A 238 -13.97 -17.85 -12.62
C GLN A 238 -13.52 -16.44 -12.26
N LYS A 239 -14.26 -15.74 -11.39
CA LYS A 239 -13.82 -14.43 -10.86
C LYS A 239 -12.62 -14.55 -9.94
N LEU A 240 -12.50 -15.65 -9.19
CA LEU A 240 -11.32 -15.96 -8.38
C LEU A 240 -10.13 -16.28 -9.28
N SER A 241 -10.30 -17.11 -10.32
CA SER A 241 -9.25 -17.39 -11.31
C SER A 241 -8.80 -16.12 -12.05
N ALA A 242 -9.73 -15.22 -12.36
CA ALA A 242 -9.40 -13.92 -12.93
C ALA A 242 -8.60 -13.03 -11.96
N LEU A 243 -8.92 -13.09 -10.66
CA LEU A 243 -8.15 -12.38 -9.63
C LEU A 243 -6.74 -12.96 -9.47
N GLU A 244 -6.56 -14.29 -9.53
CA GLU A 244 -5.23 -14.92 -9.55
C GLU A 244 -4.43 -14.48 -10.78
N ALA A 245 -5.07 -14.42 -11.96
CA ALA A 245 -4.40 -13.98 -13.18
C ALA A 245 -4.02 -12.49 -13.15
N GLU A 246 -4.88 -11.64 -12.58
CA GLU A 246 -4.66 -10.20 -12.44
C GLU A 246 -3.53 -9.91 -11.45
N THR A 247 -3.54 -10.57 -10.29
CA THR A 247 -2.57 -10.35 -9.22
C THR A 247 -1.30 -11.18 -9.42
N GLY A 248 -1.32 -12.26 -10.18
CA GLY A 248 -0.20 -13.21 -10.25
C GLY A 248 0.06 -13.96 -8.94
N LEU A 249 -0.90 -13.95 -8.02
CA LEU A 249 -0.88 -14.65 -6.73
C LEU A 249 -1.90 -15.78 -6.73
N LYS A 250 -1.61 -16.85 -6.01
CA LYS A 250 -2.63 -17.87 -5.71
C LYS A 250 -3.63 -17.30 -4.69
N ILE A 251 -4.86 -17.80 -4.68
CA ILE A 251 -5.88 -17.39 -3.71
C ILE A 251 -5.39 -17.52 -2.26
N ALA A 252 -4.60 -18.55 -1.95
CA ALA A 252 -4.03 -18.75 -0.61
C ALA A 252 -2.96 -17.71 -0.20
N GLU A 253 -2.47 -16.91 -1.15
CA GLU A 253 -1.41 -15.92 -0.96
C GLU A 253 -1.92 -14.47 -0.93
N ILE A 254 -3.19 -14.25 -1.30
CA ILE A 254 -3.87 -12.94 -1.27
C ILE A 254 -4.42 -12.70 0.13
#